data_AF-A0A551XKS0-F1
#
_entry.id   AF-A0A551XKS0-F1
#
_cell.length_a   1.000
_cell.length_b   1.000
_cell.length_c   1.000
_cell.angle_alpha   90.00
_cell.angle_beta   90.00
_cell.angle_gamma   90.00
#
_symmetry.space_group_name_H-M   'P 1'
#
loop_
_entity.id
_entity.type
_entity.pdbx_description
1 polymer ?
#
loop_
_entity_poly.entity_id
_entity_poly.type
_entity_poly.pdbx_seq_one_letter_code
_entity_poly.pdbx_strand_id
1 'polypeptide(L)'
;MNPLVNYFRNLQEIHSSQAAVKETSYYGTLETLLNEIGKTLKPRVRCIINLRNQGAGLPDGGLFNVDQFPKNQELEPFTAIFPERGAIEIKGTKEDIKKIAASEQVQKYWQKYGQVLVSNYRDFLLIGRNSQGQLVELEAYSLAPSEAEFWLKTSNPSND
;
A
#
# COMPACT_ATOMS: atom_id res chain seq x y z
N MET A 1 15.08 -12.62 8.28
CA MET A 1 14.75 -11.32 8.91
C MET A 1 13.25 -11.09 8.72
N ASN A 2 12.50 -10.81 9.79
CA ASN A 2 11.05 -10.63 9.72
C ASN A 2 10.72 -9.31 8.99
N PRO A 3 9.97 -9.32 7.86
CA PRO A 3 9.63 -8.11 7.11
C PRO A 3 8.98 -7.01 7.96
N LEU A 4 8.19 -7.38 8.96
CA LEU A 4 7.53 -6.43 9.85
C LEU A 4 8.51 -5.72 10.80
N VAL A 5 9.51 -6.44 11.31
CA VAL A 5 10.56 -5.86 12.16
C VAL A 5 11.37 -4.83 11.38
N ASN A 6 11.69 -5.12 10.12
CA ASN A 6 12.36 -4.15 9.25
C ASN A 6 11.50 -2.95 8.93
N TYR A 7 10.21 -3.18 8.67
CA TYR A 7 9.25 -2.12 8.42
C TYR A 7 9.23 -1.12 9.58
N PHE A 8 9.08 -1.62 10.82
CA PHE A 8 9.10 -0.79 12.02
C PHE A 8 10.42 -0.04 12.23
N ARG A 9 11.56 -0.71 12.07
CA ARG A 9 12.87 -0.08 12.22
C ARG A 9 13.04 1.09 11.24
N ASN A 10 12.73 0.88 9.96
CA ASN A 10 12.91 1.89 8.93
C ASN A 10 11.94 3.06 9.12
N LEU A 11 10.68 2.80 9.51
CA LEU A 11 9.73 3.86 9.87
C LEU A 11 10.26 4.71 11.03
N GLN A 12 10.77 4.07 12.08
CA GLN A 12 11.29 4.76 13.25
C GLN A 12 12.51 5.62 12.92
N GLU A 13 13.43 5.11 12.11
CA GLU A 13 14.62 5.85 11.67
C GLU A 13 14.22 7.14 10.95
N ILE A 14 13.32 7.04 9.97
CA ILE A 14 12.80 8.20 9.21
C ILE A 14 12.06 9.15 10.15
N HIS A 15 11.17 8.67 11.01
CA HIS A 15 10.39 9.50 11.93
C HIS A 15 11.28 10.26 12.91
N SER A 16 12.26 9.57 13.52
CA SER A 16 13.17 10.15 14.51
C SER A 16 14.11 11.22 13.95
N SER A 17 14.36 11.20 12.62
CA SER A 17 15.16 12.23 11.96
C SER A 17 14.54 13.63 11.99
N GLN A 18 13.22 13.72 12.21
CA GLN A 18 12.42 14.93 12.10
C GLN A 18 12.47 15.61 10.71
N ALA A 19 13.10 14.99 9.72
CA ALA A 19 13.19 15.46 8.34
C ALA A 19 12.10 14.87 7.43
N ALA A 20 11.25 13.99 7.97
CA ALA A 20 10.22 13.29 7.20
C ALA A 20 9.15 14.26 6.69
N VAL A 21 8.91 14.23 5.39
CA VAL A 21 7.67 14.73 4.79
C VAL A 21 6.56 13.75 5.13
N LYS A 22 5.46 14.29 5.66
CA LYS A 22 4.25 13.51 5.94
C LYS A 22 3.87 12.70 4.69
N GLU A 23 3.41 11.49 4.92
CA GLU A 23 3.01 10.56 3.85
C GLU A 23 4.23 10.07 3.07
N THR A 24 4.85 10.86 2.19
CA THR A 24 5.73 10.35 1.13
C THR A 24 7.09 9.83 1.59
N SER A 25 7.65 10.30 2.71
CA SER A 25 8.98 9.85 3.17
C SER A 25 9.00 8.36 3.55
N TYR A 26 7.84 7.77 3.83
CA TYR A 26 7.71 6.38 4.25
C TYR A 26 7.34 5.42 3.09
N TYR A 27 7.19 5.94 1.87
CA TYR A 27 6.80 5.15 0.68
C TYR A 27 7.72 3.96 0.44
N GLY A 28 9.05 4.16 0.46
CA GLY A 28 10.00 3.08 0.24
C GLY A 28 9.91 1.97 1.31
N THR A 29 9.60 2.35 2.55
CA THR A 29 9.42 1.42 3.66
C THR A 29 8.19 0.54 3.47
N LEU A 30 7.05 1.14 3.09
CA LEU A 30 5.82 0.41 2.79
C LEU A 30 5.96 -0.46 1.54
N GLU A 31 6.56 0.07 0.47
CA GLU A 31 6.83 -0.68 -0.75
C GLU A 31 7.66 -1.94 -0.45
N THR A 32 8.70 -1.82 0.37
CA THR A 32 9.55 -2.94 0.76
C THR A 32 8.74 -4.02 1.49
N LEU A 33 7.92 -3.63 2.49
CA LEU A 33 7.06 -4.57 3.22
C LEU A 33 6.11 -5.33 2.28
N LEU A 34 5.37 -4.59 1.45
CA LEU A 34 4.38 -5.17 0.53
C LEU A 34 5.03 -6.10 -0.50
N ASN A 35 6.25 -5.78 -0.95
CA ASN A 35 7.00 -6.64 -1.87
C ASN A 35 7.55 -7.91 -1.21
N GLU A 36 8.02 -7.84 0.03
CA GLU A 36 8.43 -9.06 0.75
C GLU A 36 7.25 -9.98 1.00
N ILE A 37 6.09 -9.45 1.40
CA ILE A 37 4.85 -10.24 1.54
C ILE A 37 4.40 -10.77 0.17
N GLY A 38 4.41 -9.92 -0.87
CA GLY A 38 3.97 -10.26 -2.22
C GLY A 38 4.73 -11.44 -2.86
N LYS A 39 6.00 -11.66 -2.49
CA LYS A 39 6.78 -12.84 -2.91
C LYS A 39 6.20 -14.17 -2.40
N THR A 40 5.45 -14.14 -1.30
CA THR A 40 4.85 -15.34 -0.67
C THR A 40 3.50 -15.72 -1.26
N LEU A 41 2.85 -14.80 -1.98
CA LEU A 41 1.53 -14.99 -2.58
C LEU A 41 1.60 -15.81 -3.89
N LYS A 42 0.46 -16.39 -4.27
CA LYS A 42 0.28 -17.10 -5.55
C LYS A 42 -0.98 -16.58 -6.28
N PRO A 43 -0.84 -16.00 -7.49
CA PRO A 43 0.41 -15.53 -8.10
C PRO A 43 1.15 -14.51 -7.22
N ARG A 44 2.47 -14.40 -7.42
CA ARG A 44 3.30 -13.40 -6.72
C ARG A 44 2.85 -12.00 -7.10
N VAL A 45 2.97 -11.09 -6.14
CA VAL A 45 2.55 -9.69 -6.30
C VAL A 45 3.77 -8.76 -6.16
N ARG A 46 3.84 -7.75 -7.02
CA ARG A 46 4.83 -6.67 -7.01
C ARG A 46 4.10 -5.35 -6.72
N CYS A 47 4.52 -4.64 -5.68
CA CYS A 47 4.11 -3.27 -5.41
C CYS A 47 5.02 -2.30 -6.18
N ILE A 48 4.42 -1.29 -6.80
CA ILE A 48 5.10 -0.12 -7.36
C ILE A 48 4.43 1.13 -6.79
N ILE A 49 5.21 1.99 -6.15
CA ILE A 49 4.77 3.31 -5.68
C ILE A 49 5.11 4.38 -6.73
N ASN A 50 4.37 5.49 -6.73
CA ASN A 50 4.44 6.59 -7.68
C ASN A 50 4.19 6.14 -9.12
N LEU A 51 2.99 5.60 -9.37
CA LEU A 51 2.62 5.16 -10.71
C LEU A 51 2.62 6.33 -11.70
N ARG A 52 3.12 6.05 -12.92
CA ARG A 52 3.01 6.99 -14.02
C ARG A 52 1.54 7.21 -14.36
N ASN A 53 1.13 8.47 -14.53
CA ASN A 53 -0.20 8.77 -15.06
C ASN A 53 -0.33 8.27 -16.50
N GLN A 54 -1.17 7.26 -16.72
CA GLN A 54 -1.50 6.71 -18.04
C GLN A 54 -2.96 7.01 -18.42
N GLY A 55 -3.52 8.10 -17.92
CA GLY A 55 -4.96 8.40 -18.02
C GLY A 55 -5.80 7.54 -17.07
N ALA A 56 -5.14 6.81 -16.16
CA ALA A 56 -5.77 5.89 -15.23
C ALA A 56 -6.23 6.57 -13.91
N GLY A 57 -5.88 7.85 -13.71
CA GLY A 57 -5.79 8.46 -12.39
C GLY A 57 -4.35 8.45 -11.90
N LEU A 58 -4.08 9.01 -10.72
CA LEU A 58 -2.74 9.05 -10.12
C LEU A 58 -2.80 8.52 -8.67
N PRO A 59 -3.11 7.23 -8.48
CA PRO A 59 -3.00 6.63 -7.15
C PRO A 59 -1.54 6.64 -6.69
N ASP A 60 -1.34 6.61 -5.37
CA ASP A 60 0.01 6.58 -4.79
C ASP A 60 0.78 5.32 -5.22
N GLY A 61 0.09 4.20 -5.47
CA GLY A 61 0.74 2.98 -5.95
C GLY A 61 -0.20 2.00 -6.63
N GLY A 62 0.36 0.85 -7.01
CA GLY A 62 -0.39 -0.28 -7.53
C GLY A 62 0.25 -1.62 -7.20
N LEU A 63 -0.61 -2.63 -7.11
CA LEU A 63 -0.25 -4.03 -6.86
C LEU A 63 -0.43 -4.84 -8.15
N PHE A 64 0.66 -5.38 -8.67
CA PHE A 64 0.67 -6.10 -9.94
C PHE A 64 0.94 -7.57 -9.72
N ASN A 65 0.24 -8.44 -10.45
CA ASN A 65 0.72 -9.81 -10.56
C ASN A 65 2.05 -9.82 -11.34
N VAL A 66 2.97 -10.70 -10.98
CA VAL A 66 4.31 -10.75 -11.63
C VAL A 66 4.21 -11.09 -13.13
N ASP A 67 3.17 -11.77 -13.58
CA ASP A 67 2.90 -12.08 -14.99
C ASP A 67 2.40 -10.86 -15.80
N GLN A 68 2.05 -9.75 -15.16
CA GLN A 68 1.80 -8.47 -15.85
C GLN A 68 3.08 -7.81 -16.37
N PHE A 69 4.25 -8.27 -15.91
CA PHE A 69 5.54 -7.75 -16.37
C PHE A 69 6.00 -8.51 -17.61
N PRO A 70 6.64 -7.82 -18.57
CA PRO A 70 7.23 -8.49 -19.72
C PRO A 70 8.25 -9.53 -19.27
N LYS A 71 8.30 -10.65 -20.01
CA LYS A 71 9.25 -11.74 -19.71
C LYS A 71 10.70 -11.29 -19.89
N ASN A 72 10.93 -10.37 -20.82
CA ASN A 72 12.23 -9.74 -21.03
C ASN A 72 12.10 -8.22 -21.01
N GLN A 73 12.34 -7.61 -19.85
CA GLN A 73 12.20 -6.17 -19.61
C GLN A 73 13.17 -5.32 -20.44
N GLU A 74 14.27 -5.88 -20.94
CA GLU A 74 15.21 -5.17 -21.81
C GLU A 74 14.70 -5.04 -23.26
N LEU A 75 13.85 -5.97 -23.70
CA LEU A 75 13.36 -6.04 -25.07
C LEU A 75 11.91 -5.59 -25.22
N GLU A 76 11.11 -5.69 -24.16
CA GLU A 76 9.67 -5.45 -24.21
C GLU A 76 9.27 -4.33 -23.24
N PRO A 77 8.50 -3.33 -23.70
CA PRO A 77 8.02 -2.27 -22.82
C PRO A 77 7.02 -2.83 -21.81
N PHE A 78 6.93 -2.17 -20.65
CA PHE A 78 5.84 -2.43 -19.71
C PHE A 78 4.52 -1.92 -20.30
N THR A 79 3.60 -2.83 -20.58
CA THR A 79 2.32 -2.54 -21.26
C THR A 79 1.10 -2.60 -20.35
N ALA A 80 1.25 -3.10 -19.12
CA ALA A 80 0.13 -3.19 -18.19
C ALA A 80 -0.36 -1.80 -17.79
N ILE A 81 -1.58 -1.47 -18.21
CA ILE A 81 -2.22 -0.17 -17.95
C ILE A 81 -2.80 -0.12 -16.54
N PHE A 82 -3.15 -1.29 -15.97
CA PHE A 82 -3.83 -1.39 -14.69
C PHE A 82 -3.15 -2.44 -13.78
N PRO A 83 -2.94 -2.14 -12.48
CA PRO A 83 -2.60 -3.15 -11.49
C PRO A 83 -3.76 -4.13 -11.29
N GLU A 84 -3.56 -5.42 -11.60
CA GLU A 84 -4.62 -6.44 -11.47
C GLU A 84 -5.01 -6.73 -10.02
N ARG A 85 -4.15 -6.40 -9.06
CA ARG A 85 -4.43 -6.53 -7.62
C ARG A 85 -4.87 -5.21 -6.97
N GLY A 86 -5.19 -4.21 -7.79
CA GLY A 86 -5.74 -2.95 -7.34
C GLY A 86 -4.72 -1.84 -7.12
N ALA A 87 -5.24 -0.63 -6.92
CA ALA A 87 -4.48 0.56 -6.62
C ALA A 87 -4.15 0.66 -5.12
N ILE A 88 -3.24 1.56 -4.76
CA ILE A 88 -2.89 1.90 -3.38
C ILE A 88 -3.13 3.39 -3.18
N GLU A 89 -3.81 3.75 -2.09
CA GLU A 89 -3.93 5.13 -1.62
C GLU A 89 -3.36 5.24 -0.21
N ILE A 90 -2.48 6.21 0.01
CA ILE A 90 -1.71 6.37 1.24
C ILE A 90 -1.95 7.76 1.83
N LYS A 91 -2.07 7.84 3.16
CA LYS A 91 -2.08 9.09 3.91
C LYS A 91 -1.19 9.03 5.15
N GLY A 92 -1.10 10.14 5.86
CA GLY A 92 -0.32 10.26 7.09
C GLY A 92 -0.85 9.38 8.23
N THR A 93 0.04 8.97 9.14
CA THR A 93 -0.21 8.05 10.27
C THR A 93 -1.31 8.44 11.23
N LYS A 94 -1.66 9.73 11.26
CA LYS A 94 -2.74 10.27 12.09
C LYS A 94 -4.13 10.05 11.51
N GLU A 95 -4.22 9.91 10.19
CA GLU A 95 -5.50 9.94 9.48
C GLU A 95 -6.34 8.70 9.77
N ASP A 96 -7.67 8.87 9.74
CA ASP A 96 -8.63 7.79 9.96
C ASP A 96 -8.82 6.99 8.66
N ILE A 97 -8.52 5.70 8.71
CA ILE A 97 -8.55 4.82 7.53
C ILE A 97 -9.93 4.74 6.86
N LYS A 98 -11.02 4.81 7.64
CA LYS A 98 -12.39 4.78 7.12
C LYS A 98 -12.74 6.08 6.42
N LYS A 99 -12.28 7.22 6.93
CA LYS A 99 -12.45 8.52 6.25
C LYS A 99 -11.70 8.57 4.93
N ILE A 100 -10.49 8.02 4.88
CA ILE A 100 -9.73 7.92 3.63
C ILE A 100 -10.47 7.03 2.62
N ALA A 101 -10.92 5.85 3.06
CA ALA A 101 -11.64 4.92 2.20
C ALA A 101 -12.98 5.47 1.66
N ALA A 102 -13.66 6.32 2.43
CA ALA A 102 -14.89 6.98 2.01
C ALA A 102 -14.66 8.17 1.06
N SER A 103 -13.41 8.62 0.87
CA SER A 103 -13.10 9.80 0.05
C SER A 103 -13.48 9.64 -1.42
N GLU A 104 -13.79 10.74 -2.09
CA GLU A 104 -14.06 10.74 -3.54
C GLU A 104 -12.90 10.17 -4.36
N GLN A 105 -11.66 10.41 -3.91
CA GLN A 105 -10.46 9.92 -4.58
C GLN A 105 -10.41 8.39 -4.57
N VAL A 106 -10.60 7.78 -3.40
CA VAL A 106 -10.64 6.32 -3.27
C VAL A 106 -11.82 5.72 -4.04
N GLN A 107 -12.99 6.36 -4.01
CA GLN A 107 -14.14 5.92 -4.81
C GLN A 107 -13.84 5.92 -6.32
N LYS A 108 -13.19 6.97 -6.85
CA LYS A 108 -12.78 7.04 -8.26
C LYS A 108 -11.78 5.93 -8.61
N TYR A 109 -10.82 5.65 -7.73
CA TYR A 109 -9.88 4.54 -7.93
C TYR A 109 -10.58 3.18 -7.85
N TRP A 110 -11.47 2.95 -6.89
CA TRP A 110 -12.23 1.70 -6.81
C TRP A 110 -13.11 1.45 -8.04
N GLN A 111 -13.79 2.48 -8.56
CA GLN A 111 -14.58 2.37 -9.78
C GLN A 111 -13.72 1.92 -10.97
N LYS A 112 -12.48 2.40 -11.02
CA LYS A 112 -11.54 2.19 -12.13
C LYS A 112 -10.75 0.89 -12.04
N TYR A 113 -10.17 0.62 -10.87
CA TYR A 113 -9.26 -0.49 -10.63
C TYR A 113 -9.94 -1.70 -9.98
N GLY A 114 -11.20 -1.57 -9.55
CA GLY A 114 -11.99 -2.64 -8.92
C GLY A 114 -11.63 -2.94 -7.46
N GLN A 115 -10.40 -2.61 -7.05
CA GLN A 115 -9.88 -2.84 -5.71
C GLN A 115 -8.88 -1.73 -5.34
N VAL A 116 -8.88 -1.33 -4.06
CA VAL A 116 -7.94 -0.34 -3.52
C VAL A 116 -7.46 -0.79 -2.14
N LEU A 117 -6.15 -0.84 -1.94
CA LEU A 117 -5.53 -0.93 -0.63
C LEU A 117 -5.33 0.49 -0.09
N VAL A 118 -6.02 0.82 0.99
CA VAL A 118 -5.86 2.09 1.69
C VAL A 118 -4.94 1.88 2.89
N SER A 119 -3.98 2.77 3.10
CA SER A 119 -3.12 2.71 4.28
C SER A 119 -2.75 4.08 4.84
N ASN A 120 -2.54 4.13 6.16
CA ASN A 120 -1.87 5.22 6.86
C ASN A 120 -0.58 4.71 7.54
N TYR A 121 0.06 3.67 6.99
CA TYR A 121 1.19 2.91 7.56
C TYR A 121 0.89 2.05 8.79
N ARG A 122 -0.08 2.47 9.62
CA ARG A 122 -0.53 1.73 10.80
C ARG A 122 -1.64 0.73 10.46
N ASP A 123 -2.59 1.19 9.66
CA ASP A 123 -3.79 0.47 9.26
C ASP A 123 -3.72 0.12 7.78
N PHE A 124 -4.28 -1.03 7.45
CA PHE A 124 -4.40 -1.58 6.11
C PHE A 124 -5.86 -1.95 5.90
N LEU A 125 -6.53 -1.28 4.96
CA LEU A 125 -7.92 -1.54 4.62
C LEU A 125 -8.02 -1.85 3.14
N LEU A 126 -8.46 -3.06 2.83
CA LEU A 126 -8.69 -3.51 1.48
C LEU A 126 -10.17 -3.32 1.14
N ILE A 127 -10.46 -2.44 0.19
CA ILE A 127 -11.81 -2.29 -0.37
C ILE A 127 -11.88 -2.90 -1.76
N GLY A 128 -13.03 -3.46 -2.11
CA GLY A 128 -13.24 -4.09 -3.41
C GLY A 128 -14.71 -4.23 -3.76
N ARG A 129 -15.03 -5.22 -4.59
CA ARG A 129 -16.40 -5.47 -5.06
C ARG A 129 -16.96 -6.74 -4.42
N ASN A 130 -18.21 -6.68 -3.97
CA ASN A 130 -18.96 -7.89 -3.66
C ASN A 130 -19.48 -8.56 -4.94
N SER A 131 -20.21 -9.66 -4.80
CA SER A 131 -20.83 -10.38 -5.93
C SER A 131 -21.84 -9.56 -6.75
N GLN A 132 -22.35 -8.46 -6.19
CA GLN A 132 -23.26 -7.52 -6.86
C GLN A 132 -22.51 -6.32 -7.48
N GLY A 133 -21.18 -6.30 -7.44
CA GLY A 133 -20.37 -5.19 -7.95
C GLY A 133 -20.34 -3.95 -7.06
N GLN A 134 -20.89 -4.01 -5.85
CA GLN A 134 -20.93 -2.89 -4.91
C GLN A 134 -19.65 -2.78 -4.10
N LEU A 135 -19.31 -1.56 -3.69
CA LEU A 135 -18.16 -1.29 -2.83
C LEU A 135 -18.37 -1.94 -1.47
N VAL A 136 -17.41 -2.76 -1.06
CA VAL A 136 -17.36 -3.37 0.28
C VAL A 136 -15.95 -3.35 0.83
N GLU A 137 -15.85 -3.40 2.15
CA GLU A 137 -14.60 -3.75 2.83
C GLU A 137 -14.38 -5.26 2.72
N LEU A 138 -13.23 -5.64 2.19
CA LEU A 138 -12.85 -7.05 2.05
C LEU A 138 -12.07 -7.52 3.26
N GLU A 139 -11.10 -6.72 3.73
CA GLU A 139 -10.23 -7.06 4.83
C GLU A 139 -9.71 -5.79 5.52
N ALA A 140 -9.50 -5.86 6.83
CA ALA A 140 -8.93 -4.77 7.61
C ALA A 140 -7.92 -5.33 8.62
N TYR A 141 -6.76 -4.69 8.73
CA TYR A 141 -5.74 -5.03 9.69
C TYR A 141 -5.11 -3.77 10.28
N SER A 142 -4.84 -3.77 11.58
CA SER A 142 -4.26 -2.64 12.29
C SER A 142 -3.07 -3.09 13.12
N LEU A 143 -1.94 -2.40 12.97
CA LEU A 143 -0.71 -2.68 13.70
C LEU A 143 -0.73 -2.10 15.12
N ALA A 144 -1.53 -1.07 15.35
CA ALA A 144 -1.72 -0.40 16.64
C ALA A 144 -3.04 0.40 16.62
N PRO A 145 -3.73 0.60 17.75
CA PRO A 145 -5.04 1.24 17.78
C PRO A 145 -4.97 2.78 17.66
N SER A 146 -3.79 3.38 17.81
CA SER A 146 -3.58 4.83 17.71
C SER A 146 -2.23 5.18 17.10
N GLU A 147 -2.06 6.42 16.63
CA GLU A 147 -0.77 6.90 16.10
C GLU A 147 0.32 6.91 17.18
N ALA A 148 -0.03 7.29 18.41
CA ALA A 148 0.93 7.30 19.52
C ALA A 148 1.43 5.88 19.84
N GLU A 149 0.52 4.91 19.93
CA GLU A 149 0.88 3.51 20.17
C GLU A 149 1.62 2.89 18.99
N PHE A 150 1.32 3.33 17.76
CA PHE A 150 2.07 2.92 16.58
C PHE A 150 3.54 3.34 16.68
N TRP A 151 3.81 4.62 16.95
CA TRP A 151 5.18 5.11 17.09
C TRP A 151 5.90 4.53 18.32
N LEU A 152 5.18 4.23 19.41
CA LEU A 152 5.75 3.48 20.53
C LEU A 152 6.18 2.07 20.10
N LYS A 153 5.33 1.37 19.33
CA LYS A 153 5.61 0.03 18.82
C LYS A 153 6.78 0.01 17.83
N THR A 154 6.90 1.02 16.96
CA THR A 154 8.05 1.13 16.03
C THR A 154 9.37 1.39 16.73
N SER A 155 9.35 2.04 17.90
CA SER A 155 10.55 2.31 18.70
C SER A 155 11.13 1.07 19.40
N ASN A 156 10.31 0.03 19.61
CA ASN A 156 10.69 -1.22 20.25
C ASN A 156 10.19 -2.43 19.42
N PRO A 157 10.74 -2.65 18.21
CA PRO A 157 10.29 -3.73 17.35
C PRO A 157 10.69 -5.07 17.98
N SER A 158 9.75 -5.70 18.67
CA SER A 158 9.91 -7.03 19.26
C SER A 158 9.87 -8.07 18.13
N ASN A 159 10.55 -9.20 18.31
CA ASN A 159 10.62 -10.28 17.31
C ASN A 159 9.41 -11.25 17.36
N ASP A 160 8.36 -10.91 18.11
CA ASP A 160 7.20 -11.79 18.31
C ASP A 160 6.53 -12.24 17.01
#